data_AF-A0A7K7BFH3-F1
#
_entry.id   AF-A0A7K7BFH3-F1
#
_cell.length_a   1.000
_cell.length_b   1.000
_cell.length_c   1.000
_cell.angle_alpha   90.00
_cell.angle_beta   90.00
_cell.angle_gamma   90.00
#
_symmetry.space_group_name_H-M   'P 1'
#
loop_
_entity.id
_entity.type
_entity.pdbx_description
1 polymer ?
#
loop_
_entity_poly.entity_id
_entity_poly.type
_entity_poly.pdbx_seq_one_letter_code
_entity_poly.pdbx_strand_id
1 'polypeptide(L)'
;DRVSNLEELTLNRFQKDMVVRTEKGSEVTVDMVIPCTGIRINSSAYASAFGDKMASNGALRVNQHLQLEGYENVYAIGDCADLREPKMAYHAGLHADVAVTNIVNSLRKKPLKAYQPGSLTFLLSMGKDDGVGQINGYHVGRLVVTTAKSRNLFVHKSWKTLGQPMP
;
A
#
# COMPACT_ATOMS: atom_id res chain seq x y z
N ASP A 1 5.07 -17.07 15.05
CA ASP A 1 6.19 -16.90 15.99
C ASP A 1 6.98 -15.68 15.54
N ARG A 2 7.39 -14.78 16.43
CA ARG A 2 8.05 -13.50 16.06
C ARG A 2 9.57 -13.66 16.13
N VAL A 3 10.29 -13.04 15.19
CA VAL A 3 11.75 -13.03 15.18
C VAL A 3 12.24 -11.99 16.20
N SER A 4 13.16 -12.39 17.07
CA SER A 4 13.66 -11.59 18.20
C SER A 4 15.00 -10.89 17.92
N ASN A 5 15.81 -11.43 17.01
CA ASN A 5 17.14 -10.93 16.69
C ASN A 5 17.24 -10.34 15.26
N LEU A 6 16.15 -9.80 14.72
CA LEU A 6 16.10 -9.34 13.33
C LEU A 6 17.15 -8.24 13.02
N GLU A 7 17.45 -7.39 14.00
CA GLU A 7 18.44 -6.31 13.89
C GLU A 7 19.89 -6.81 13.82
N GLU A 8 20.15 -8.05 14.25
CA GLU A 8 21.48 -8.69 14.24
C GLU A 8 21.77 -9.40 12.90
N LEU A 9 20.75 -9.58 12.05
CA LEU A 9 20.84 -10.39 10.83
C LEU A 9 21.20 -9.55 9.61
N THR A 10 21.93 -10.16 8.68
CA THR A 10 22.15 -9.57 7.36
C THR A 10 20.92 -9.79 6.48
N LEU A 11 20.10 -8.74 6.30
CA LEU A 11 18.85 -8.79 5.56
C LEU A 11 19.07 -8.65 4.04
N ASN A 12 18.23 -9.32 3.25
CA ASN A 12 18.18 -9.23 1.78
C ASN A 12 19.49 -9.57 1.06
N ARG A 13 20.39 -10.32 1.69
CA ARG A 13 21.63 -10.80 1.10
C ARG A 13 21.89 -12.25 1.52
N PHE A 14 22.58 -12.98 0.67
CA PHE A 14 23.07 -14.30 1.00
C PHE A 14 24.21 -14.19 2.03
N GLN A 15 24.08 -14.88 3.15
CA GLN A 15 25.12 -15.09 4.14
C GLN A 15 24.89 -16.46 4.75
N LYS A 16 25.90 -17.33 4.66
CA LYS A 16 25.79 -18.70 5.11
C LYS A 16 25.56 -18.79 6.62
N ASP A 17 24.75 -19.76 7.03
CA ASP A 17 24.63 -20.22 8.42
C ASP A 17 24.18 -19.12 9.42
N MET A 18 23.32 -18.18 9.00
CA MET A 18 22.70 -17.22 9.94
C MET A 18 21.68 -17.93 10.84
N VAL A 19 21.68 -17.59 12.13
CA VAL A 19 20.73 -18.17 13.10
C VAL A 19 19.61 -17.18 13.41
N VAL A 20 18.41 -17.48 12.93
CA VAL A 20 17.19 -16.73 13.26
C VAL A 20 16.62 -17.27 14.57
N ARG A 21 16.41 -16.39 15.56
CA ARG A 21 15.83 -16.75 16.86
C ARG A 21 14.44 -16.19 17.01
N THR A 22 13.50 -17.00 17.48
CA THR A 22 12.14 -16.55 17.74
C THR A 22 11.92 -16.21 19.21
N GLU A 23 10.91 -15.38 19.50
CA GLU A 23 10.50 -15.04 20.87
C GLU A 23 10.10 -16.28 21.69
N LYS A 24 9.68 -17.37 21.03
CA LYS A 24 9.39 -18.66 21.69
C LYS A 24 10.63 -19.55 21.88
N GLY A 25 11.82 -19.06 21.58
CA GLY A 25 13.09 -19.78 21.76
C GLY A 25 13.41 -20.80 20.67
N SER A 26 12.70 -20.78 19.53
CA SER A 26 13.07 -21.63 18.39
C SER A 26 14.22 -20.99 17.62
N GLU A 27 15.14 -21.82 17.14
CA GLU A 27 16.25 -21.39 16.29
C GLU A 27 16.14 -22.05 14.91
N VAL A 28 16.41 -21.27 13.86
CA VAL A 28 16.42 -21.75 12.47
C VAL A 28 17.68 -21.24 11.78
N THR A 29 18.51 -22.16 11.29
CA THR A 29 19.68 -21.82 10.47
C THR A 29 19.24 -21.59 9.03
N VAL A 30 19.59 -20.43 8.47
CA VAL A 30 19.22 -20.01 7.11
C VAL A 30 20.40 -19.31 6.42
N ASP A 31 20.42 -19.37 5.10
CA ASP A 31 21.42 -18.65 4.30
C ASP A 31 20.94 -17.27 3.81
N MET A 32 19.65 -16.96 3.99
CA MET A 32 19.05 -15.70 3.54
C MET A 32 17.82 -15.34 4.37
N VAL A 33 17.68 -14.07 4.70
CA VAL A 33 16.53 -13.51 5.41
C VAL A 33 15.92 -12.39 4.57
N ILE A 34 14.65 -12.55 4.19
CA ILE A 34 13.88 -11.53 3.46
C ILE A 34 12.77 -11.03 4.39
N PRO A 35 12.91 -9.84 4.99
CA PRO A 35 11.88 -9.26 5.84
C PRO A 35 10.68 -8.81 5.00
N CYS A 36 9.55 -9.52 5.14
CA CYS A 36 8.26 -9.15 4.53
C CYS A 36 7.30 -8.54 5.56
N THR A 37 7.83 -8.01 6.67
CA THR A 37 7.05 -7.52 7.82
C THR A 37 7.06 -6.01 7.91
N GLY A 38 5.87 -5.42 7.98
CA GLY A 38 5.69 -3.99 8.22
C GLY A 38 5.82 -3.13 6.96
N ILE A 39 5.14 -1.98 6.99
CA ILE A 39 5.26 -0.92 5.99
C ILE A 39 5.70 0.32 6.76
N ARG A 40 6.78 0.97 6.32
CA ARG A 40 7.20 2.27 6.83
C ARG A 40 6.75 3.36 5.86
N ILE A 41 6.04 4.37 6.36
CA ILE A 41 5.65 5.51 5.54
C ILE A 41 6.91 6.29 5.13
N ASN A 42 7.06 6.53 3.83
CA ASN A 42 8.13 7.37 3.31
C ASN A 42 7.78 8.84 3.48
N SER A 43 8.08 9.38 4.67
CA SER A 43 7.76 10.76 5.06
C SER A 43 8.87 11.77 4.81
N SER A 44 10.05 11.31 4.38
CA SER A 44 11.24 12.16 4.21
C SER A 44 10.98 13.38 3.31
N ALA A 45 10.16 13.24 2.28
CA ALA A 45 9.85 14.28 1.31
C ALA A 45 9.03 15.45 1.87
N TYR A 46 8.33 15.26 2.99
CA TYR A 46 7.40 16.26 3.54
C TYR A 46 7.55 16.52 5.03
N ALA A 47 8.37 15.75 5.74
CA ALA A 47 8.50 15.87 7.19
C ALA A 47 8.97 17.26 7.66
N SER A 48 9.85 17.91 6.92
CA SER A 48 10.31 19.27 7.26
C SER A 48 9.23 20.34 7.06
N ALA A 49 8.34 20.16 6.09
CA ALA A 49 7.30 21.13 5.75
C ALA A 49 6.00 20.94 6.55
N PHE A 50 5.66 19.68 6.86
CA PHE A 50 4.36 19.31 7.44
C PHE A 50 4.48 18.43 8.69
N GLY A 51 5.60 18.52 9.41
CA GLY A 51 5.88 17.70 10.60
C GLY A 51 4.78 17.79 11.67
N ASP A 52 4.22 18.98 11.89
CA ASP A 52 3.11 19.19 12.82
C ASP A 52 1.76 18.64 12.32
N LYS A 53 1.65 18.28 11.03
CA LYS A 53 0.45 17.68 10.43
C LYS A 53 0.54 16.16 10.29
N MET A 54 1.63 15.54 10.75
CA MET A 54 1.81 14.10 10.67
C MET A 54 1.20 13.37 11.88
N ALA A 55 0.71 12.16 11.64
CA ALA A 55 0.41 11.17 12.66
C ALA A 55 1.71 10.51 13.18
N SER A 56 1.62 9.74 14.26
CA SER A 56 2.79 9.10 14.90
C SER A 56 3.53 8.11 13.99
N ASN A 57 2.86 7.53 13.00
CA ASN A 57 3.44 6.63 12.00
C ASN A 57 4.08 7.37 10.81
N GLY A 58 4.04 8.71 10.79
CA GLY A 58 4.57 9.55 9.72
C GLY A 58 3.63 9.84 8.56
N ALA A 59 2.39 9.34 8.57
CA ALA A 59 1.39 9.69 7.56
C ALA A 59 0.85 11.12 7.79
N LEU A 60 0.45 11.82 6.73
CA LEU A 60 -0.17 13.14 6.78
C LEU A 60 -1.65 13.02 7.14
N ARG A 61 -2.08 13.80 8.13
CA ARG A 61 -3.49 13.88 8.54
C ARG A 61 -4.31 14.61 7.48
N VAL A 62 -5.38 13.98 7.03
CA VAL A 62 -6.25 14.51 5.98
C VAL A 62 -7.70 14.58 6.43
N ASN A 63 -8.45 15.53 5.88
CA ASN A 63 -9.89 15.61 6.05
C ASN A 63 -10.63 14.61 5.12
N GLN A 64 -11.97 14.60 5.19
CA GLN A 64 -12.81 13.74 4.34
C GLN A 64 -12.68 14.00 2.83
N HIS A 65 -12.06 15.11 2.42
CA HIS A 65 -11.83 15.48 1.02
C HIS A 65 -10.41 15.16 0.54
N LEU A 66 -9.63 14.46 1.38
CA LEU A 66 -8.21 14.12 1.17
C LEU A 66 -7.27 15.34 1.16
N GLN A 67 -7.74 16.48 1.67
CA GLN A 67 -6.91 17.66 1.86
C GLN A 67 -6.12 17.54 3.17
N LEU A 68 -4.88 17.99 3.16
CA LEU A 68 -4.05 18.09 4.36
C LEU A 68 -4.74 19.01 5.39
N GLU A 69 -4.78 18.60 6.66
CA GLU A 69 -5.38 19.42 7.72
C GLU A 69 -4.76 20.84 7.77
N GLY A 70 -5.62 21.86 7.67
CA GLY A 70 -5.20 23.27 7.66
C GLY A 70 -4.87 23.83 6.27
N TYR A 71 -4.99 23.05 5.21
CA TYR A 71 -4.75 23.49 3.83
C TYR A 71 -5.93 23.13 2.92
N GLU A 72 -6.35 24.07 2.07
CA GLU A 72 -7.44 23.85 1.09
C GLU A 72 -6.90 23.41 -0.28
N ASN A 73 -5.61 23.61 -0.53
CA ASN A 73 -4.96 23.41 -1.82
C ASN A 73 -3.87 22.32 -1.81
N VAL A 74 -3.69 21.61 -0.70
CA VAL A 74 -2.73 20.50 -0.56
C VAL A 74 -3.51 19.21 -0.31
N TYR A 75 -3.22 18.18 -1.09
CA TYR A 75 -3.86 16.87 -0.99
C TYR A 75 -2.81 15.80 -0.70
N ALA A 76 -3.13 14.86 0.19
CA ALA A 76 -2.31 13.68 0.44
C ALA A 76 -3.12 12.41 0.14
N ILE A 77 -2.54 11.50 -0.63
CA ILE A 77 -3.21 10.31 -1.14
C ILE A 77 -2.30 9.08 -1.03
N GLY A 78 -2.92 7.90 -1.06
CA GLY A 78 -2.20 6.63 -1.02
C GLY A 78 -1.50 6.41 0.31
N ASP A 79 -0.31 5.83 0.27
CA ASP A 79 0.38 5.37 1.49
C ASP A 79 0.71 6.49 2.47
N CYS A 80 0.95 7.72 1.98
CA CYS A 80 1.28 8.86 2.83
C CYS A 80 0.07 9.48 3.55
N ALA A 81 -1.17 9.12 3.20
CA ALA A 81 -2.36 9.67 3.84
C ALA A 81 -2.75 8.87 5.09
N ASP A 82 -3.08 9.54 6.19
CA ASP A 82 -3.54 8.93 7.43
C ASP A 82 -5.01 8.50 7.34
N LEU A 83 -5.24 7.43 6.58
CA LEU A 83 -6.53 6.79 6.39
C LEU A 83 -6.51 5.37 6.98
N ARG A 84 -7.61 5.01 7.66
CA ARG A 84 -7.82 3.70 8.31
C ARG A 84 -8.22 2.63 7.30
N GLU A 85 -7.30 2.27 6.43
CA GLU A 85 -7.47 1.26 5.39
C GLU A 85 -6.11 0.65 5.01
N PRO A 86 -6.09 -0.55 4.39
CA PRO A 86 -4.84 -1.15 3.96
C PRO A 86 -4.14 -0.28 2.90
N LYS A 87 -2.84 -0.08 3.07
CA LYS A 87 -2.02 0.68 2.12
C LYS A 87 -1.81 -0.14 0.83
N MET A 88 -2.56 0.21 -0.21
CA MET A 88 -2.59 -0.53 -1.48
C MET A 88 -2.72 0.42 -2.67
N ALA A 89 -2.09 0.06 -3.79
CA ALA A 89 -2.20 0.78 -5.06
C ALA A 89 -3.66 0.94 -5.54
N TYR A 90 -4.53 -0.04 -5.21
CA TYR A 90 -5.96 0.06 -5.50
C TYR A 90 -6.61 1.28 -4.83
N HIS A 91 -6.39 1.45 -3.52
CA HIS A 91 -6.90 2.59 -2.77
C HIS A 91 -6.26 3.91 -3.22
N ALA A 92 -4.96 3.92 -3.52
CA ALA A 92 -4.29 5.09 -4.09
C ALA A 92 -4.97 5.59 -5.39
N GLY A 93 -5.46 4.68 -6.23
CA GLY A 93 -6.27 5.03 -7.40
C GLY A 93 -7.61 5.70 -7.03
N LEU A 94 -8.35 5.14 -6.07
CA LEU A 94 -9.60 5.74 -5.59
C LEU A 94 -9.39 7.12 -4.96
N HIS A 95 -8.28 7.29 -4.23
CA HIS A 95 -7.88 8.58 -3.69
C HIS A 95 -7.59 9.59 -4.80
N ALA A 96 -6.86 9.18 -5.84
CA ALA A 96 -6.54 10.05 -6.97
C ALA A 96 -7.81 10.55 -7.67
N ASP A 97 -8.82 9.69 -7.88
CA ASP A 97 -10.10 10.08 -8.48
C ASP A 97 -10.80 11.19 -7.67
N VAL A 98 -10.80 11.09 -6.34
CA VAL A 98 -11.38 12.12 -5.45
C VAL A 98 -10.54 13.39 -5.45
N ALA A 99 -9.21 13.28 -5.31
CA ALA A 99 -8.32 14.42 -5.29
C ALA A 99 -8.39 15.24 -6.59
N VAL A 100 -8.35 14.57 -7.75
CA VAL A 100 -8.49 15.24 -9.06
C VAL A 100 -9.85 15.92 -9.20
N THR A 101 -10.93 15.25 -8.80
CA THR A 101 -12.28 15.85 -8.79
C THR A 101 -12.31 17.10 -7.91
N ASN A 102 -11.70 17.05 -6.72
CA ASN A 102 -11.69 18.16 -5.77
C ASN A 102 -10.81 19.33 -6.21
N ILE A 103 -9.69 19.07 -6.87
CA ILE A 103 -8.87 20.11 -7.51
C ILE A 103 -9.72 20.85 -8.56
N VAL A 104 -10.40 20.12 -9.45
CA VAL A 104 -11.26 20.71 -10.49
C VAL A 104 -12.44 21.47 -9.87
N ASN A 105 -13.08 20.92 -8.84
CA ASN A 105 -14.20 21.56 -8.16
C ASN A 105 -13.77 22.84 -7.43
N SER A 106 -12.60 22.85 -6.79
CA SER A 106 -12.03 24.04 -6.15
C SER A 106 -11.83 25.17 -7.16
N LEU A 107 -11.23 24.87 -8.32
CA LEU A 107 -11.02 25.85 -9.40
C LEU A 107 -12.33 26.39 -9.97
N ARG A 108 -13.37 25.55 -10.01
CA ARG A 108 -14.70 25.90 -10.53
C ARG A 108 -15.68 26.41 -9.46
N LYS A 109 -15.24 26.58 -8.22
CA LYS A 109 -16.07 26.95 -7.06
C LYS A 109 -17.29 26.03 -6.89
N LYS A 110 -17.10 24.72 -7.10
CA LYS A 110 -18.11 23.68 -6.88
C LYS A 110 -17.87 22.97 -5.54
N PRO A 111 -18.90 22.33 -4.95
CA PRO A 111 -18.74 21.54 -3.73
C PRO A 111 -17.70 20.42 -3.88
N LEU A 112 -16.93 20.17 -2.82
CA LEU A 112 -15.96 19.08 -2.79
C LEU A 112 -16.65 17.73 -2.60
N LYS A 113 -16.10 16.69 -3.22
CA LYS A 113 -16.49 15.29 -3.06
C LYS A 113 -15.78 14.71 -1.82
N ALA A 114 -16.53 14.05 -0.95
CA ALA A 114 -15.95 13.28 0.15
C ALA A 114 -15.44 11.92 -0.35
N TYR A 115 -14.29 11.48 0.17
CA TYR A 115 -13.79 10.12 0.00
C TYR A 115 -14.59 9.16 0.89
N GLN A 116 -15.03 8.05 0.31
CA GLN A 116 -15.65 6.95 1.03
C GLN A 116 -14.89 5.68 0.69
N PRO A 117 -14.29 5.00 1.69
CA PRO A 117 -13.65 3.71 1.47
C PRO A 117 -14.65 2.69 0.91
N GLY A 118 -14.26 1.99 -0.15
CA GLY A 118 -15.02 0.86 -0.65
C GLY A 118 -14.87 -0.38 0.22
N SER A 119 -15.61 -1.44 -0.10
CA SER A 119 -15.41 -2.76 0.48
C SER A 119 -14.00 -3.30 0.19
N LEU A 120 -13.42 -3.99 1.17
CA LEU A 120 -12.11 -4.60 1.04
C LEU A 120 -12.09 -5.55 -0.17
N THR A 121 -11.21 -5.23 -1.11
CA THR A 121 -10.93 -6.06 -2.29
C THR A 121 -9.44 -6.30 -2.36
N PHE A 122 -9.01 -7.56 -2.27
CA PHE A 122 -7.62 -7.92 -2.43
C PHE A 122 -7.50 -9.27 -3.13
N LEU A 123 -6.54 -9.36 -4.04
CA LEU A 123 -6.19 -10.59 -4.73
C LEU A 123 -4.72 -10.90 -4.44
N LEU A 124 -4.43 -12.05 -3.85
CA LEU A 124 -3.10 -12.55 -3.54
C LEU A 124 -2.70 -13.62 -4.55
N SER A 125 -1.65 -13.37 -5.31
CA SER A 125 -1.11 -14.34 -6.25
C SER A 125 -0.21 -15.34 -5.52
N MET A 126 -0.34 -16.62 -5.86
CA MET A 126 0.49 -17.72 -5.35
C MET A 126 1.22 -18.38 -6.52
N GLY A 127 2.16 -17.65 -7.11
CA GLY A 127 2.74 -17.99 -8.41
C GLY A 127 1.82 -17.59 -9.58
N LYS A 128 2.20 -17.98 -10.80
CA LYS A 128 1.54 -17.56 -12.05
C LYS A 128 0.11 -18.11 -12.21
N ASP A 129 -0.12 -19.32 -11.72
CA ASP A 129 -1.33 -20.09 -12.01
C ASP A 129 -2.24 -20.31 -10.80
N ASP A 130 -1.90 -19.71 -9.65
CA ASP A 130 -2.70 -19.83 -8.43
C ASP A 130 -2.89 -18.50 -7.69
N GLY A 131 -3.85 -18.50 -6.77
CA GLY A 131 -4.13 -17.37 -5.92
C GLY A 131 -5.45 -17.47 -5.15
N VAL A 132 -5.54 -16.62 -4.14
CA VAL A 132 -6.72 -16.47 -3.28
C VAL A 132 -7.03 -14.99 -3.11
N GLY A 133 -8.28 -14.65 -2.84
CA GLY A 133 -8.65 -13.26 -2.64
C GLY A 133 -10.02 -13.09 -2.04
N GLN A 134 -10.39 -11.83 -1.90
CA GLN A 134 -11.69 -11.39 -1.45
C GLN A 134 -12.15 -10.23 -2.33
N ILE A 135 -13.40 -10.28 -2.77
CA ILE A 135 -14.06 -9.19 -3.51
C ILE A 135 -15.39 -8.93 -2.81
N ASN A 136 -15.58 -7.73 -2.29
CA ASN A 136 -16.84 -7.31 -1.64
C ASN A 136 -17.32 -8.28 -0.54
N GLY A 137 -16.39 -8.84 0.24
CA GLY A 137 -16.72 -9.80 1.30
C GLY A 137 -16.77 -11.27 0.85
N TYR A 138 -16.79 -11.56 -0.45
CA TYR A 138 -16.81 -12.93 -0.96
C TYR A 138 -15.40 -13.43 -1.24
N HIS A 139 -15.08 -14.62 -0.73
CA HIS A 139 -13.82 -15.29 -1.05
C HIS A 139 -13.82 -15.75 -2.51
N VAL A 140 -12.72 -15.47 -3.21
CA VAL A 140 -12.50 -15.90 -4.59
C VAL A 140 -11.23 -16.74 -4.65
N GLY A 141 -11.30 -17.87 -5.36
CA GLY A 141 -10.21 -18.82 -5.47
C GLY A 141 -9.43 -18.71 -6.79
N ARG A 142 -8.61 -19.72 -7.02
CA ARG A 142 -7.68 -19.87 -8.14
C ARG A 142 -8.16 -19.28 -9.47
N LEU A 143 -9.31 -19.71 -9.98
CA LEU A 143 -9.76 -19.35 -11.34
C LEU A 143 -9.89 -17.83 -11.52
N VAL A 144 -10.51 -17.16 -10.56
CA VAL A 144 -10.73 -15.70 -10.60
C VAL A 144 -9.41 -14.97 -10.45
N VAL A 145 -8.60 -15.35 -9.46
CA VAL A 145 -7.34 -14.67 -9.14
C VAL A 145 -6.32 -14.85 -10.25
N THR A 146 -6.21 -16.04 -10.82
CA THR A 146 -5.29 -16.35 -11.92
C THR A 146 -5.60 -15.54 -13.16
N THR A 147 -6.89 -15.45 -13.51
CA THR A 147 -7.34 -14.71 -14.71
C THR A 147 -7.20 -13.21 -14.52
N ALA A 148 -7.57 -12.67 -13.35
CA ALA A 148 -7.54 -11.24 -13.10
C ALA A 148 -6.13 -10.71 -12.80
N LYS A 149 -5.36 -11.44 -11.98
CA LYS A 149 -4.08 -10.98 -11.42
C LYS A 149 -2.92 -11.90 -11.77
N SER A 150 -2.92 -13.17 -11.34
CA SER A 150 -1.67 -13.94 -11.25
C SER A 150 -0.93 -14.15 -12.58
N ARG A 151 -1.66 -14.29 -13.70
CA ARG A 151 -1.02 -14.52 -15.01
C ARG A 151 -0.11 -13.39 -15.47
N ASN A 152 -0.51 -12.14 -15.18
CA ASN A 152 0.11 -10.93 -15.72
C ASN A 152 0.40 -9.86 -14.66
N LEU A 153 0.12 -10.13 -13.39
CA LEU A 153 0.28 -9.21 -12.24
C LEU A 153 -0.29 -7.80 -12.49
N PHE A 154 -1.41 -7.71 -13.21
CA PHE A 154 -2.01 -6.46 -13.69
C PHE A 154 -1.12 -5.58 -14.59
N VAL A 155 0.02 -6.06 -15.08
CA VAL A 155 0.96 -5.29 -15.91
C VAL A 155 0.24 -4.66 -17.12
N HIS A 156 -0.53 -5.45 -17.87
CA HIS A 156 -1.31 -4.96 -19.01
C HIS A 156 -2.29 -3.83 -18.62
N LYS A 157 -2.92 -3.93 -17.44
CA LYS A 157 -3.84 -2.89 -16.94
C LYS A 157 -3.08 -1.59 -16.68
N SER A 158 -1.90 -1.65 -16.06
CA SER A 158 -1.07 -0.47 -15.80
C SER A 158 -0.66 0.24 -17.10
N TRP A 159 -0.18 -0.50 -18.11
CA TRP A 159 0.16 0.08 -19.43
C TRP A 159 -1.03 0.78 -20.08
N LYS A 160 -2.19 0.12 -20.08
CA LYS A 160 -3.44 0.71 -20.59
C LYS A 160 -3.83 1.98 -19.84
N THR A 161 -3.72 2.00 -18.51
CA THR A 161 -4.03 3.18 -17.69
C THR A 161 -3.10 4.35 -18.00
N LEU A 162 -1.82 4.08 -18.31
CA LEU A 162 -0.86 5.11 -18.72
C LEU A 162 -1.02 5.56 -20.17
N GLY A 163 -1.96 4.97 -20.94
CA GLY A 163 -2.11 5.22 -22.36
C GLY A 163 -0.90 4.76 -23.19
N GLN A 164 -0.19 3.75 -22.72
CA GLN A 164 1.06 3.25 -23.32
C GLN A 164 0.87 1.82 -23.87
N PRO A 165 1.57 1.44 -24.96
CA PRO A 165 1.60 0.07 -25.43
C PRO A 165 2.42 -0.81 -24.48
N MET A 166 2.09 -2.09 -24.41
CA MET A 166 2.88 -3.06 -23.65
C MET A 166 4.18 -3.38 -24.43
N PRO A 167 5.36 -3.38 -23.77
CA PRO A 167 6.62 -3.82 -24.36
C PRO A 167 6.61 -5.29 -24.80
#